data_AF-G9ZID0-F1
#
_entry.id   AF-G9ZID0-F1
#
_cell.length_a   1.000
_cell.length_b   1.000
_cell.length_c   1.000
_cell.angle_alpha   90.00
_cell.angle_beta   90.00
_cell.angle_gamma   90.00
#
_symmetry.space_group_name_H-M   'P 1'
#
loop_
_entity.id
_entity.type
_entity.pdbx_description
1 polymer ?
#
loop_
_entity_poly.entity_id
_entity_poly.type
_entity_poly.pdbx_seq_one_letter_code
_entity_poly.pdbx_strand_id
1 'polypeptide(L)'
;MVELLAMCYQNHFTHINKELHRVGLRKMLDGGIIFTGGAAQIPGLAEAAGEHFECPVRVFIPPPIEGLPEHLQRDAGMVTTLGLFYLQQVPLSDYVWAKEENDGIIQNVTNFLKRYLSP
;
A
#
# COMPACT_ATOMS: atom_id res chain seq x y z
N MET A 1 11.01 12.82 -28.35
CA MET A 1 11.48 12.41 -26.99
C MET A 1 10.30 12.15 -26.05
N VAL A 2 9.36 13.09 -25.89
CA VAL A 2 8.16 12.91 -25.04
C VAL A 2 7.28 11.73 -25.49
N GLU A 3 7.11 11.52 -26.80
CA GLU A 3 6.35 10.38 -27.33
C GLU A 3 6.95 9.02 -26.96
N LEU A 4 8.27 8.88 -26.97
CA LEU A 4 8.95 7.65 -26.56
C LEU A 4 8.71 7.33 -25.08
N LEU A 5 8.66 8.36 -24.24
CA LEU A 5 8.33 8.21 -22.81
C LEU A 5 6.89 7.72 -22.63
N ALA A 6 5.94 8.32 -23.34
CA ALA A 6 4.54 7.91 -23.31
C ALA A 6 4.37 6.45 -23.76
N MET A 7 5.02 6.04 -24.86
CA MET A 7 5.03 4.65 -25.32
C MET A 7 5.61 3.69 -24.27
N CYS A 8 6.68 4.09 -23.58
CA CYS A 8 7.27 3.29 -22.51
C CYS A 8 6.28 3.04 -21.36
N TYR A 9 5.54 4.07 -20.93
CA TYR A 9 4.53 3.92 -19.88
C TYR A 9 3.31 3.12 -20.34
N GLN A 10 2.87 3.29 -21.58
CA GLN A 10 1.81 2.44 -22.14
C GLN A 10 2.20 0.95 -22.16
N ASN A 11 3.45 0.64 -22.50
CA ASN A 11 3.98 -0.71 -22.42
C ASN A 11 4.02 -1.22 -20.97
N HIS A 12 4.45 -0.39 -20.02
CA HIS A 12 4.42 -0.73 -18.60
C HIS A 12 2.99 -1.02 -18.11
N PHE A 13 2.01 -0.18 -18.45
CA PHE A 13 0.63 -0.39 -18.05
C PHE A 13 0.06 -1.70 -18.60
N THR A 14 0.36 -1.98 -19.87
CA THR A 14 -0.03 -3.25 -20.51
C THR A 14 0.58 -4.46 -19.78
N HIS A 15 1.85 -4.39 -19.39
CA HIS A 15 2.50 -5.45 -18.61
C HIS A 15 1.90 -5.60 -17.21
N ILE A 16 1.68 -4.50 -16.50
CA ILE A 16 1.05 -4.50 -15.18
C ILE A 16 -0.34 -5.14 -15.27
N ASN A 17 -1.15 -4.76 -16.26
CA ASN A 17 -2.48 -5.31 -16.45
C ASN A 17 -2.44 -6.83 -16.69
N LYS A 18 -1.52 -7.30 -17.54
CA LYS A 18 -1.29 -8.75 -17.76
C LYS A 18 -0.93 -9.49 -16.46
N GLU A 19 -0.07 -8.92 -15.63
CA GLU A 19 0.31 -9.53 -14.36
C GLU A 19 -0.85 -9.53 -13.36
N LEU A 20 -1.59 -8.42 -13.21
CA LEU A 20 -2.78 -8.34 -12.36
C LEU A 20 -3.83 -9.38 -12.75
N HIS A 21 -4.01 -9.57 -14.06
CA HIS A 21 -4.85 -10.65 -14.61
C HIS A 21 -4.32 -12.03 -14.23
N ARG A 22 -3.02 -12.27 -14.41
CA ARG A 22 -2.37 -13.56 -14.11
C ARG A 22 -2.52 -13.96 -12.64
N VAL A 23 -2.46 -13.00 -11.72
CA VAL A 23 -2.61 -13.24 -10.27
C VAL A 23 -4.07 -13.15 -9.78
N GLY A 24 -5.03 -12.92 -10.67
CA GLY A 24 -6.45 -12.85 -10.31
C GLY A 24 -6.89 -11.57 -9.59
N LEU A 25 -6.05 -10.54 -9.55
CA LEU A 25 -6.30 -9.29 -8.81
C LEU A 25 -7.15 -8.26 -9.57
N ARG A 26 -7.56 -8.52 -10.82
CA ARG A 26 -8.30 -7.54 -11.63
C ARG A 26 -9.62 -7.08 -11.00
N LYS A 27 -10.28 -7.94 -10.22
CA LYS A 27 -11.55 -7.62 -9.54
C LYS A 27 -11.35 -6.80 -8.26
N MET A 28 -10.11 -6.61 -7.78
CA MET A 28 -9.83 -6.00 -6.48
C MET A 28 -9.42 -4.52 -6.55
N LEU A 29 -9.50 -3.89 -7.73
CA LEU A 29 -9.10 -2.50 -7.93
C LEU A 29 -10.17 -1.47 -7.51
N ASP A 30 -11.15 -1.83 -6.68
CA ASP A 30 -12.22 -0.91 -6.23
C ASP A 30 -11.65 0.32 -5.48
N GLY A 31 -10.49 0.17 -4.82
CA GLY A 31 -9.76 1.28 -4.17
C GLY A 31 -8.90 2.14 -5.11
N GLY A 32 -8.83 1.77 -6.39
CA GLY A 32 -7.99 2.38 -7.39
C GLY A 32 -6.49 2.04 -7.25
N ILE A 33 -5.66 2.77 -7.98
CA ILE A 33 -4.19 2.64 -7.95
C ILE A 33 -3.59 3.88 -7.27
N ILE A 34 -2.55 3.66 -6.46
CA ILE A 34 -1.77 4.73 -5.84
C ILE A 34 -0.35 4.67 -6.40
N PHE A 35 0.09 5.75 -7.04
CA PHE A 35 1.47 5.90 -7.48
C PHE A 35 2.35 6.49 -6.38
N THR A 36 3.55 5.94 -6.28
CA THR A 36 4.61 6.37 -5.35
C THR A 36 5.94 6.41 -6.12
N GLY A 37 6.96 7.04 -5.55
CA GLY A 37 8.28 7.20 -6.17
C GLY A 37 8.39 8.43 -7.08
N GLY A 38 9.62 8.79 -7.45
CA GLY A 38 9.89 10.04 -8.19
C GLY A 38 9.21 10.10 -9.56
N ALA A 39 9.14 8.96 -10.25
CA ALA A 39 8.50 8.84 -11.57
C ALA A 39 6.98 9.15 -11.55
N ALA A 40 6.33 9.00 -10.39
CA ALA A 40 4.91 9.31 -10.25
C ALA A 40 4.58 10.79 -10.49
N GLN A 41 5.57 11.67 -10.42
CA GLN A 41 5.41 13.11 -10.62
C GLN A 41 5.43 13.55 -12.09
N ILE A 42 5.57 12.61 -13.03
CA ILE A 42 5.48 12.92 -14.45
C ILE A 42 4.08 13.48 -14.73
N PRO A 43 3.96 14.71 -15.28
CA PRO A 43 2.67 15.31 -15.58
C PRO A 43 1.85 14.43 -16.53
N GLY A 44 0.57 14.22 -16.22
CA GLY A 44 -0.34 13.41 -17.05
C GLY A 44 -0.21 11.89 -16.85
N LEU A 45 0.74 11.42 -16.04
CA LEU A 45 0.98 9.97 -15.89
C LEU A 45 -0.17 9.27 -15.13
N ALA A 46 -0.68 9.89 -14.07
CA ALA A 46 -1.78 9.33 -13.29
C ALA A 46 -3.07 9.30 -14.10
N GLU A 47 -3.32 10.35 -14.90
CA GLU A 47 -4.46 10.48 -15.80
C GLU A 47 -4.43 9.39 -16.88
N ALA A 48 -3.29 9.23 -17.56
CA ALA A 48 -3.10 8.18 -18.57
C ALA A 48 -3.25 6.76 -17.99
N ALA A 49 -2.82 6.56 -16.74
CA ALA A 49 -3.04 5.29 -16.05
C ALA A 49 -4.52 5.08 -15.73
N GLY A 50 -5.23 6.12 -15.27
CA GLY A 50 -6.67 6.06 -14.99
C GLY A 50 -7.49 5.69 -16.22
N GLU A 51 -7.15 6.25 -17.38
CA GLU A 51 -7.75 5.88 -18.66
C GLU A 51 -7.46 4.42 -19.04
N HIS A 52 -6.21 3.96 -18.84
CA HIS A 52 -5.82 2.59 -19.21
C HIS A 52 -6.41 1.51 -18.30
N PHE A 53 -6.45 1.75 -16.99
CA PHE A 53 -6.89 0.77 -15.99
C PHE A 53 -8.37 0.89 -15.65
N GLU A 54 -9.08 1.89 -16.19
CA GLU A 54 -10.50 2.15 -15.94
C GLU A 54 -10.81 2.26 -14.43
N CYS A 55 -9.88 2.82 -13.66
CA CYS A 55 -10.03 3.00 -12.22
C CYS A 55 -9.38 4.31 -11.74
N PRO A 56 -9.76 4.83 -10.55
CA PRO A 56 -9.13 6.03 -10.01
C PRO A 56 -7.63 5.81 -9.77
N VAL A 57 -6.79 6.69 -10.31
CA VAL A 57 -5.33 6.68 -10.04
C VAL A 57 -4.92 8.02 -9.43
N ARG A 58 -4.10 7.97 -8.38
CA ARG A 58 -3.62 9.16 -7.67
C ARG A 58 -2.18 9.02 -7.27
N VAL A 59 -1.46 10.13 -7.23
CA VAL A 59 -0.12 10.20 -6.64
C VAL A 59 -0.26 10.33 -5.12
N PHE A 60 0.45 9.50 -4.36
CA PHE A 60 0.42 9.58 -2.91
C PHE A 60 1.11 10.84 -2.41
N ILE A 61 0.44 11.55 -1.50
CA ILE A 61 1.04 12.62 -0.70
C ILE A 61 0.83 12.22 0.77
N PRO A 62 1.91 12.04 1.55
CA PRO A 62 1.78 11.71 2.95
C PRO A 62 1.08 12.83 3.74
N PRO A 63 0.44 12.52 4.88
CA PRO A 63 -0.08 13.54 5.79
C PRO A 63 1.02 14.51 6.23
N PRO A 64 0.70 15.79 6.52
CA PRO A 64 1.68 16.78 6.94
C PRO A 64 2.52 16.30 8.13
N ILE A 65 3.85 16.34 7.98
CA ILE A 65 4.81 16.00 9.03
C ILE A 65 5.37 17.31 9.57
N GLU A 66 5.22 17.52 10.88
CA GLU A 66 5.74 18.71 11.54
C GLU A 66 7.27 18.79 11.38
N GLY A 67 7.76 19.96 10.96
CA GLY A 67 9.19 20.20 10.72
C GLY A 67 9.71 19.71 9.36
N LEU A 68 8.90 19.05 8.53
CA LEU A 68 9.29 18.68 7.16
C LEU A 68 8.98 19.82 6.17
N PRO A 69 9.96 20.29 5.37
CA PRO A 69 9.70 21.25 4.32
C PRO A 69 8.63 20.78 3.33
N GLU A 70 7.72 21.67 2.91
CA GLU A 70 6.58 21.32 2.04
C GLU A 70 7.02 20.67 0.72
N HIS A 71 8.14 21.11 0.12
CA HIS A 71 8.64 20.53 -1.13
C HIS A 71 9.04 19.06 -0.97
N LEU A 72 9.53 18.65 0.20
CA LEU A 72 9.83 17.24 0.50
C LEU A 72 8.56 16.46 0.87
N GLN A 73 7.62 17.11 1.57
CA GLN A 73 6.31 16.54 1.90
C GLN A 73 5.53 16.15 0.65
N ARG A 74 5.62 16.93 -0.42
CA ARG A 74 4.88 16.73 -1.68
C ARG A 74 5.66 15.95 -2.74
N ASP A 75 6.92 15.61 -2.48
CA ASP A 75 7.74 14.82 -3.39
C ASP A 75 7.38 13.33 -3.27
N ALA A 76 6.74 12.78 -4.31
CA ALA A 76 6.40 11.36 -4.35
C ALA A 76 7.64 10.44 -4.29
N GLY A 77 8.83 10.93 -4.62
CA GLY A 77 10.11 10.25 -4.44
C GLY A 77 10.51 10.04 -2.98
N MET A 78 9.97 10.84 -2.06
CA MET A 78 10.26 10.74 -0.63
C MET A 78 9.39 9.72 0.10
N VAL A 79 8.36 9.15 -0.55
CA VAL A 79 7.37 8.28 0.10
C VAL A 79 7.99 7.09 0.83
N THR A 80 9.00 6.43 0.24
CA THR A 80 9.69 5.31 0.90
C THR A 80 10.44 5.77 2.15
N THR A 81 11.16 6.89 2.07
CA THR A 81 11.93 7.45 3.19
C THR A 81 11.00 7.86 4.34
N LEU A 82 9.92 8.58 4.01
CA LEU A 82 8.91 9.02 4.99
C LEU A 82 8.18 7.83 5.61
N GLY A 83 7.86 6.79 4.82
CA GLY A 83 7.28 5.55 5.30
C GLY A 83 8.18 4.83 6.30
N LEU A 84 9.48 4.70 6.01
CA LEU A 84 10.43 4.08 6.94
C LEU A 84 10.57 4.87 8.24
N PHE A 85 10.61 6.20 8.18
CA PHE A 85 10.64 7.05 9.37
C PHE A 85 9.35 6.92 10.19
N TYR A 86 8.19 6.86 9.52
CA TYR A 86 6.91 6.63 10.17
C TYR A 86 6.88 5.29 10.93
N LEU A 87 7.42 4.21 10.35
CA LEU A 87 7.51 2.91 11.01
C LEU A 87 8.38 2.91 12.27
N GLN A 88 9.33 3.84 12.39
CA GLN A 88 10.10 4.01 13.63
C GLN A 88 9.27 4.65 14.75
N GLN A 89 8.33 5.53 14.40
CA GLN A 89 7.45 6.20 15.36
C GLN A 89 6.25 5.33 15.74
N VAL A 90 5.69 4.63 14.75
CA VAL A 90 4.53 3.73 14.89
C VAL A 90 4.99 2.33 14.50
N PRO A 91 5.51 1.53 15.46
CA PRO A 91 6.00 0.20 15.17
C PRO A 91 4.88 -0.70 14.62
N LEU A 92 5.25 -1.63 13.73
CA LEU A 92 4.34 -2.55 13.02
C LEU A 92 3.54 -3.51 13.92
N SER A 93 3.64 -3.44 15.26
CA SER A 93 2.83 -4.27 16.16
C SER A 93 1.33 -4.17 15.87
N ASP A 94 0.91 -3.02 15.31
CA ASP A 94 -0.48 -2.69 15.07
C ASP A 94 -0.95 -3.01 13.64
N TYR A 95 -0.04 -3.37 12.72
CA TYR A 95 -0.36 -3.61 11.31
C TYR A 95 -0.02 -5.03 10.85
N VAL A 96 -1.07 -5.87 10.75
CA VAL A 96 -1.26 -7.01 9.82
C VAL A 96 -0.32 -8.23 9.97
N TRP A 97 0.74 -8.16 10.78
CA TRP A 97 1.54 -9.32 11.19
C TRP A 97 1.62 -9.49 12.71
N ALA A 98 0.60 -9.00 13.44
CA ALA A 98 0.35 -9.47 14.79
C ALA A 98 0.12 -10.98 14.70
N LYS A 99 1.18 -11.73 15.07
CA LYS A 99 1.22 -13.16 15.37
C LYS A 99 -0.18 -13.67 15.73
N GLU A 100 -0.68 -14.72 15.06
CA GLU A 100 -1.92 -15.40 15.46
C GLU A 100 -1.92 -15.53 16.99
N GLU A 101 -2.92 -14.92 17.62
CA GLU A 101 -3.14 -14.99 19.06
C GLU A 101 -3.26 -16.48 19.39
N ASN A 102 -2.27 -17.01 20.08
CA ASN A 102 -2.21 -18.43 20.42
C ASN A 102 -3.17 -18.70 21.59
N ASP A 103 -4.46 -18.54 21.30
CA ASP A 103 -5.60 -18.72 22.20
C ASP A 103 -5.70 -20.16 22.74
N GLY A 104 -4.98 -21.10 22.13
CA GLY A 104 -5.11 -22.53 22.40
C GLY A 104 -4.67 -22.97 23.80
N ILE A 105 -3.70 -22.31 24.45
CA ILE A 105 -3.16 -22.84 25.73
C ILE A 105 -3.95 -22.31 26.92
N ILE A 106 -4.25 -21.00 26.95
CA ILE A 106 -4.95 -20.37 28.08
C ILE A 106 -6.43 -20.79 28.08
N GLN A 107 -7.08 -20.90 26.92
CA GLN A 107 -8.46 -21.40 26.85
C GLN A 107 -8.55 -22.87 27.29
N ASN A 108 -7.58 -23.71 26.93
CA ASN A 108 -7.58 -25.11 27.36
C ASN A 108 -7.33 -25.29 28.86
N VAL A 109 -6.41 -24.51 29.46
CA VAL A 109 -6.20 -24.53 30.92
C VAL A 109 -7.41 -23.96 31.67
N THR A 110 -8.02 -22.90 31.15
CA THR A 110 -9.21 -22.28 31.76
C THR A 110 -10.42 -23.20 31.68
N ASN A 111 -10.61 -23.89 30.55
CA ASN A 111 -11.67 -24.89 30.39
C ASN A 111 -11.41 -26.16 31.22
N PHE A 112 -10.14 -26.55 31.39
CA PHE A 112 -9.74 -27.66 32.26
C PHE A 112 -10.02 -27.36 33.74
N LEU A 113 -9.69 -26.15 34.21
CA LEU A 113 -9.95 -25.71 35.58
C LEU A 113 -11.45 -25.53 35.86
N LYS A 114 -12.21 -24.94 34.92
CA LYS A 114 -13.68 -24.84 35.03
C LYS A 114 -14.37 -26.20 35.14
N ARG A 115 -13.80 -27.24 34.52
CA ARG A 115 -14.35 -28.61 34.58
C ARG A 115 -14.11 -29.31 35.93
N TYR A 116 -13.13 -28.88 36.72
CA TYR A 116 -12.80 -29.47 38.02
C TYR A 116 -13.20 -28.62 39.24
N LEU A 117 -13.44 -27.32 39.05
CA LEU A 117 -13.73 -26.37 40.14
C LEU A 117 -15.19 -25.89 40.20
N SER A 118 -16.06 -26.32 39.29
CA SER A 118 -17.51 -26.18 39.47
C SER A 118 -18.07 -27.46 40.13
N PRO A 119 -18.62 -27.39 41.35
CA PRO A 119 -19.34 -28.50 41.98
C PRO A 119 -20.64 -28.85 41.23
#